data_AF-A0A2R6E6N9-F1
#
_entry.id   AF-A0A2R6E6N9-F1
#
_cell.length_a   1.000
_cell.length_b   1.000
_cell.length_c   1.000
_cell.angle_alpha   90.00
_cell.angle_beta   90.00
_cell.angle_gamma   90.00
#
_symmetry.space_group_name_H-M   'P 1'
#
loop_
_entity.id
_entity.type
_entity.pdbx_description
1 polymer ?
#
loop_
_entity_poly.entity_id
_entity_poly.type
_entity_poly.pdbx_seq_one_letter_code
_entity_poly.pdbx_strand_id
1 'polypeptide(L)'
;MTGTLVYLDTGDERTAARAASIPTNLFVASCLHDDAIDGADRDTVDATGAREADRKAFRNWRVTVGDVVYTHILDTVAALPDGFETGTVTDQFRTIAYGQLVEESLSAADCSMAEAVDRVEQRGSVWGELAVCPAVAGGYGGRELDHVSTVIENVLFVLTLVDDVEDIPEDLRNGVANVPVLAADADPADYASTAAFLDALVESDVPDRLAGVVESHEAEMAAGARRFLEATDYEPAAVLEALTRGLAWYREAVCTVPVEETVPPARQAAIRERLAGDETEREAVLAELLAAFPLRVRARDPLVEAAHSFPAEDLAPAVVGLFHVSALVDEVMTTDLDAALEGLRERATTAD
;
A
#
# COMPACT_ATOMS: atom_id res chain seq x y z
N MET A 1 7.88 0.84 -7.65
CA MET A 1 7.63 2.10 -8.40
C MET A 1 8.88 2.97 -8.46
N THR A 2 9.43 3.45 -7.33
CA THR A 2 10.64 4.32 -7.29
C THR A 2 11.83 3.74 -8.05
N GLY A 3 12.25 2.51 -7.72
CA GLY A 3 13.40 1.89 -8.38
C GLY A 3 13.20 1.70 -9.88
N THR A 4 11.96 1.44 -10.32
CA THR A 4 11.60 1.34 -11.74
C THR A 4 11.82 2.66 -12.46
N LEU A 5 11.34 3.79 -11.91
CA LEU A 5 11.54 5.11 -12.52
C LEU A 5 13.01 5.52 -12.55
N VAL A 6 13.72 5.34 -11.45
CA VAL A 6 15.16 5.66 -11.39
C VAL A 6 15.96 4.81 -12.38
N TYR A 7 15.61 3.53 -12.53
CA TYR A 7 16.24 2.68 -13.54
C TYR A 7 15.94 3.14 -14.97
N LEU A 8 14.69 3.53 -15.26
CA LEU A 8 14.32 4.03 -16.59
C LEU A 8 15.14 5.26 -17.00
N ASP A 9 15.39 6.18 -16.07
CA ASP A 9 16.17 7.39 -16.35
C ASP A 9 17.69 7.18 -16.38
N THR A 10 18.20 6.28 -15.54
CA THR A 10 19.65 6.17 -15.32
C THR A 10 20.29 4.96 -15.98
N GLY A 11 19.52 3.89 -16.20
CA GLY A 11 20.02 2.55 -16.54
C GLY A 11 20.89 1.91 -15.45
N ASP A 12 20.94 2.47 -14.22
CA ASP A 12 21.79 1.99 -13.14
C ASP A 12 20.98 1.25 -12.07
N GLU A 13 21.06 -0.08 -12.09
CA GLU A 13 20.40 -0.97 -11.12
C GLU A 13 20.79 -0.65 -9.66
N ARG A 14 22.03 -0.23 -9.42
CA ARG A 14 22.51 0.03 -8.05
C ARG A 14 21.90 1.32 -7.51
N THR A 15 21.82 2.35 -8.34
CA THR A 15 21.18 3.62 -7.98
C THR A 15 19.68 3.42 -7.79
N ALA A 16 19.04 2.68 -8.70
CA ALA A 16 17.64 2.29 -8.59
C ALA A 16 17.32 1.49 -7.30
N ALA A 17 18.14 0.50 -6.95
CA ALA A 17 17.98 -0.30 -5.74
C ALA A 17 18.10 0.54 -4.46
N ARG A 18 19.07 1.47 -4.43
CA ARG A 18 19.23 2.40 -3.30
C ARG A 18 18.04 3.33 -3.18
N ALA A 19 17.61 3.94 -4.28
CA ALA A 19 16.43 4.79 -4.31
C ALA A 19 15.17 4.04 -3.84
N ALA A 20 14.99 2.79 -4.27
CA ALA A 20 13.87 1.95 -3.85
C ALA A 20 13.92 1.54 -2.37
N SER A 21 15.10 1.30 -1.82
CA SER A 21 15.26 0.91 -0.41
C SER A 21 14.87 2.00 0.59
N ILE A 22 14.94 3.28 0.20
CA ILE A 22 14.65 4.41 1.09
C ILE A 22 13.21 4.38 1.61
N PRO A 23 12.15 4.41 0.76
CA PRO A 23 10.77 4.41 1.24
C PRO A 23 10.43 3.11 1.96
N THR A 24 10.95 1.96 1.51
CA THR A 24 10.75 0.68 2.21
C THR A 24 11.33 0.68 3.62
N ASN A 25 12.56 1.16 3.79
CA ASN A 25 13.19 1.22 5.11
C ASN A 25 12.52 2.28 6.00
N LEU A 26 12.01 3.37 5.43
CA LEU A 26 11.26 4.38 6.18
C LEU A 26 9.92 3.83 6.66
N PHE A 27 9.23 3.06 5.82
CA PHE A 27 8.04 2.31 6.22
C PHE A 27 8.34 1.34 7.37
N VAL A 28 9.40 0.53 7.26
CA VAL A 28 9.82 -0.39 8.34
C VAL A 28 10.15 0.36 9.64
N ALA A 29 10.88 1.48 9.56
CA ALA A 29 11.17 2.31 10.73
C ALA A 29 9.88 2.85 11.36
N SER A 30 8.96 3.35 10.53
CA SER A 30 7.64 3.81 10.97
C SER A 30 6.87 2.71 11.69
N CYS A 31 6.69 1.54 11.09
CA CYS A 31 5.97 0.41 11.71
C CYS A 31 6.62 -0.04 13.02
N LEU A 32 7.95 -0.04 13.10
CA LEU A 32 8.65 -0.36 14.34
C LEU A 32 8.35 0.66 15.45
N HIS A 33 8.29 1.94 15.12
CA HIS A 33 7.96 3.00 16.07
C HIS A 33 6.48 2.98 16.46
N ASP A 34 5.59 2.78 15.50
CA ASP A 34 4.14 2.63 15.65
C ASP A 34 3.79 1.46 16.57
N ASP A 35 4.35 0.26 16.32
CA ASP A 35 4.22 -0.91 17.19
C ASP A 35 4.66 -0.63 18.64
N ALA A 36 5.63 0.27 18.85
CA ALA A 36 6.11 0.63 20.18
C ALA A 36 5.16 1.58 20.91
N ILE A 37 4.44 2.41 20.16
CA ILE A 37 3.37 3.31 20.61
C ILE A 37 2.13 2.47 20.94
N ASP A 38 1.60 1.72 19.98
CA ASP A 38 0.32 0.98 20.09
C ASP A 38 0.42 -0.28 20.95
N GLY A 39 1.60 -0.94 20.94
CA GLY A 39 1.90 -2.07 21.82
C GLY A 39 1.85 -1.72 23.31
N ALA A 40 1.55 -0.46 23.66
CA ALA A 40 1.24 -0.03 25.01
C ALA A 40 -0.08 -0.58 25.58
N ASP A 41 -1.08 -0.81 24.71
CA ASP A 41 -2.49 -0.98 25.12
C ASP A 41 -3.03 -2.40 25.03
N ARG A 42 -2.18 -3.41 24.77
CA ARG A 42 -2.55 -4.83 24.97
C ARG A 42 -2.65 -5.20 26.46
N ASP A 43 -3.74 -4.72 27.06
CA ASP A 43 -4.48 -5.06 28.29
C ASP A 43 -3.78 -5.60 29.56
N THR A 44 -4.07 -4.89 30.67
CA THR A 44 -4.00 -5.25 32.11
C THR A 44 -2.68 -5.82 32.67
N VAL A 45 -2.08 -5.01 33.55
CA VAL A 45 -0.91 -5.36 34.37
C VAL A 45 -1.25 -6.54 35.28
N ASP A 46 -0.58 -7.68 35.09
CA ASP A 46 -0.59 -8.76 36.07
C ASP A 46 0.30 -8.36 37.28
N ALA A 47 -0.15 -8.70 38.49
CA ALA A 47 0.35 -8.17 39.78
C ALA A 47 1.82 -8.54 40.11
N THR A 48 2.51 -9.23 39.21
CA THR A 48 3.86 -9.77 39.37
C THR A 48 4.96 -8.91 38.72
N GLY A 49 4.60 -7.90 37.91
CA GLY A 49 5.56 -6.98 37.27
C GLY A 49 6.45 -7.59 36.17
N ALA A 50 6.39 -8.91 35.96
CA ALA A 50 7.17 -9.61 34.93
C ALA A 50 6.80 -9.14 33.51
N ARG A 51 5.50 -8.91 33.24
CA ARG A 51 5.01 -8.36 31.97
C ARG A 51 5.46 -6.92 31.70
N GLU A 52 5.73 -6.14 32.74
CA GLU A 52 6.20 -4.76 32.58
C GLU A 52 7.66 -4.70 32.10
N ALA A 53 8.50 -5.61 32.59
CA ALA A 53 9.87 -5.76 32.12
C ALA A 53 9.91 -6.24 30.65
N ASP A 54 9.05 -7.20 30.28
CA ASP A 54 8.91 -7.67 28.90
C ASP A 54 8.39 -6.58 27.95
N ARG A 55 7.40 -5.77 28.39
CA ARG A 55 6.91 -4.62 27.63
C ARG A 55 7.98 -3.56 27.42
N LYS A 56 8.76 -3.24 28.45
CA LYS A 56 9.89 -2.30 28.34
C LYS A 56 10.96 -2.83 27.39
N ALA A 57 11.30 -4.11 27.46
CA ALA A 57 12.25 -4.74 26.56
C ALA A 57 11.75 -4.71 25.10
N PHE A 58 10.47 -5.02 24.88
CA PHE A 58 9.81 -4.93 23.58
C PHE A 58 9.89 -3.51 22.99
N ARG A 59 9.45 -2.50 23.75
CA ARG A 59 9.50 -1.09 23.32
C ARG A 59 10.92 -0.62 23.02
N ASN A 60 11.86 -0.90 23.93
CA ASN A 60 13.25 -0.52 23.73
C ASN A 60 13.83 -1.14 22.47
N TRP A 61 13.52 -2.42 22.21
CA TRP A 61 13.98 -3.10 21.00
C TRP A 61 13.41 -2.45 19.74
N ARG A 62 12.08 -2.27 19.70
CA ARG A 62 11.38 -1.67 18.55
C ARG A 62 11.89 -0.27 18.22
N VAL A 63 11.98 0.61 19.23
CA VAL A 63 12.51 1.97 19.07
C VAL A 63 13.97 1.95 18.61
N THR A 64 14.82 1.17 19.27
CA THR A 64 16.25 1.13 18.93
C THR A 64 16.49 0.58 17.52
N VAL A 65 15.78 -0.47 17.13
CA VAL A 65 15.90 -1.04 15.77
C VAL A 65 15.35 -0.06 14.74
N GLY A 66 14.21 0.59 15.01
CA GLY A 66 13.66 1.63 14.13
C GLY A 66 14.66 2.78 13.92
N ASP A 67 15.31 3.24 14.98
CA ASP A 67 16.33 4.30 14.91
C ASP A 67 17.55 3.85 14.10
N VAL A 68 18.00 2.60 14.27
CA VAL A 68 19.10 2.03 13.49
C VAL A 68 18.73 1.96 12.00
N VAL A 69 17.53 1.50 11.67
CA VAL A 69 17.03 1.48 10.28
C VAL A 69 16.99 2.90 9.70
N TYR A 70 16.50 3.88 10.47
CA TYR A 70 16.49 5.29 10.06
C TYR A 70 17.90 5.84 9.80
N THR A 71 18.87 5.55 10.67
CA THR A 71 20.26 6.00 10.43
C THR A 71 20.88 5.34 9.18
N HIS A 72 20.54 4.09 8.89
CA HIS A 72 20.99 3.41 7.67
C HIS A 72 20.44 4.05 6.39
N ILE A 73 19.24 4.65 6.46
CA ILE A 73 18.67 5.41 5.35
C ILE A 73 19.51 6.66 5.06
N LEU A 74 19.98 7.36 6.10
CA LEU A 74 20.86 8.52 5.92
C LEU A 74 22.18 8.13 5.22
N ASP A 75 22.75 6.98 5.59
CA ASP A 75 23.93 6.42 4.90
C ASP A 75 23.62 6.06 3.44
N THR A 76 22.43 5.50 3.19
CA THR A 76 21.98 5.13 1.84
C THR A 76 21.81 6.36 0.96
N VAL A 77 21.19 7.41 1.49
CA VAL A 77 21.02 8.70 0.81
C VAL A 77 22.38 9.34 0.53
N ALA A 78 23.31 9.32 1.48
CA ALA A 78 24.66 9.87 1.28
C ALA A 78 25.48 9.11 0.22
N ALA A 79 25.08 7.88 -0.12
CA ALA A 79 25.73 7.06 -1.15
C ALA A 79 25.10 7.23 -2.55
N LEU A 80 24.06 8.05 -2.70
CA LEU A 80 23.45 8.41 -3.98
C LEU A 80 24.27 9.50 -4.71
N PRO A 81 24.10 9.67 -6.03
CA PRO A 81 24.87 10.64 -6.83
C PRO A 81 24.77 12.08 -6.33
N ASP A 82 25.80 12.88 -6.62
CA ASP A 82 25.84 14.32 -6.36
C ASP A 82 24.64 15.01 -7.02
N GLY A 83 23.80 15.69 -6.21
CA GLY A 83 22.53 16.29 -6.66
C GLY A 83 21.29 15.69 -6.01
N PHE A 84 21.42 14.54 -5.33
CA PHE A 84 20.32 13.98 -4.56
C PHE A 84 19.98 14.85 -3.34
N GLU A 85 18.76 15.41 -3.29
CA GLU A 85 18.33 16.28 -2.20
C GLU A 85 17.84 15.49 -0.98
N THR A 86 18.75 15.21 -0.04
CA THR A 86 18.44 14.52 1.24
C THR A 86 17.29 15.16 2.00
N GLY A 87 17.20 16.51 1.95
CA GLY A 87 16.15 17.30 2.60
C GLY A 87 14.76 16.79 2.22
N THR A 88 14.52 16.54 0.94
CA THR A 88 13.25 16.06 0.39
C THR A 88 12.79 14.76 1.06
N VAL A 89 13.69 13.78 1.26
CA VAL A 89 13.35 12.51 1.93
C VAL A 89 13.11 12.73 3.43
N THR A 90 13.98 13.49 4.10
CA THR A 90 13.88 13.68 5.56
C THR A 90 12.72 14.58 5.97
N ASP A 91 12.33 15.53 5.12
CA ASP A 91 11.20 16.43 5.37
C ASP A 91 9.89 15.66 5.24
N GLN A 92 9.75 14.76 4.25
CA GLN A 92 8.59 13.90 4.12
C GLN A 92 8.41 12.97 5.32
N PHE A 93 9.49 12.32 5.79
CA PHE A 93 9.41 11.52 7.01
C PHE A 93 9.05 12.35 8.25
N ARG A 94 9.52 13.61 8.31
CA ARG A 94 9.13 14.53 9.39
C ARG A 94 7.64 14.87 9.34
N THR A 95 7.07 15.02 8.15
CA THR A 95 5.63 15.21 7.97
C THR A 95 4.83 14.02 8.50
N ILE A 96 5.26 12.78 8.20
CA ILE A 96 4.64 11.55 8.75
C ILE A 96 4.66 11.57 10.28
N ALA A 97 5.83 11.81 10.87
CA ALA A 97 6.00 11.83 12.32
C ALA A 97 5.15 12.93 13.00
N TYR A 98 5.02 14.11 12.38
CA TYR A 98 4.12 15.15 12.90
C TYR A 98 2.65 14.77 12.75
N GLY A 99 2.27 14.12 11.64
CA GLY A 99 0.91 13.61 11.44
C GLY A 99 0.50 12.65 12.55
N GLN A 100 1.35 11.67 12.88
CA GLN A 100 1.11 10.72 13.98
C GLN A 100 0.95 11.43 15.34
N LEU A 101 1.79 12.42 15.65
CA LEU A 101 1.66 13.19 16.89
C LEU A 101 0.37 14.01 16.99
N VAL A 102 -0.14 14.49 15.84
CA VAL A 102 -1.42 15.21 15.79
C VAL A 102 -2.58 14.24 16.01
N GLU A 103 -2.51 13.06 15.41
CA GLU A 103 -3.53 12.01 15.56
C GLU A 103 -3.70 11.57 17.02
N GLU A 104 -2.60 11.34 17.75
CA GLU A 104 -2.64 11.03 19.19
C GLU A 104 -3.25 12.16 20.05
N SER A 105 -3.32 13.39 19.52
CA SER A 105 -3.78 14.57 20.27
C SER A 105 -5.25 14.93 20.04
N LEU A 106 -5.93 14.29 19.09
CA LEU A 106 -7.32 14.56 18.73
C LEU A 106 -8.28 13.56 19.41
N SER A 107 -9.44 14.05 19.85
CA SER A 107 -10.50 13.21 20.40
C SER A 107 -11.59 12.96 19.34
N ALA A 108 -12.21 11.77 19.36
CA ALA A 108 -13.29 11.40 18.43
C ALA A 108 -14.48 12.37 18.42
N ALA A 109 -14.70 13.12 19.51
CA ALA A 109 -15.79 14.08 19.63
C ALA A 109 -15.61 15.37 18.80
N ASP A 110 -14.39 15.63 18.30
CA ASP A 110 -14.04 16.90 17.66
C ASP A 110 -13.83 16.79 16.13
N CYS A 111 -13.96 15.59 15.54
CA CYS A 111 -13.62 15.37 14.12
C CYS A 111 -14.87 15.29 13.21
N SER A 112 -14.89 16.11 12.16
CA SER A 112 -15.89 16.04 11.09
C SER A 112 -15.50 15.04 9.98
N MET A 113 -16.48 14.62 9.17
CA MET A 113 -16.25 13.79 7.98
C MET A 113 -15.22 14.40 7.02
N ALA A 114 -15.30 15.70 6.75
CA ALA A 114 -14.35 16.39 5.88
C ALA A 114 -12.93 16.31 6.44
N GLU A 115 -12.76 16.48 7.75
CA GLU A 115 -11.46 16.36 8.41
C GLU A 115 -10.94 14.91 8.44
N ALA A 116 -11.80 13.91 8.45
CA ALA A 116 -11.38 12.50 8.34
C ALA A 116 -10.95 12.14 6.92
N VAL A 117 -11.70 12.57 5.90
CA VAL A 117 -11.30 12.40 4.49
C VAL A 117 -10.00 13.14 4.22
N ASP A 118 -9.90 14.42 4.61
CA ASP A 118 -8.67 15.20 4.46
C ASP A 118 -7.48 14.54 5.18
N ARG A 119 -7.70 13.84 6.31
CA ARG A 119 -6.65 13.07 7.00
C ARG A 119 -6.22 11.84 6.21
N VAL A 120 -7.15 11.04 5.71
CA VAL A 120 -6.81 9.86 4.89
C VAL A 120 -6.12 10.31 3.60
N GLU A 121 -6.59 11.38 2.96
CA GLU A 121 -5.95 11.99 1.80
C GLU A 121 -4.56 12.52 2.13
N GLN A 122 -4.37 13.21 3.26
CA GLN A 122 -3.04 13.66 3.70
C GLN A 122 -2.11 12.47 4.00
N ARG A 123 -2.58 11.42 4.67
CA ARG A 123 -1.76 10.24 4.97
C ARG A 123 -1.38 9.50 3.69
N GLY A 124 -2.35 9.24 2.81
CA GLY A 124 -2.13 8.63 1.49
C GLY A 124 -1.22 9.46 0.61
N SER A 125 -1.39 10.79 0.61
CA SER A 125 -0.52 11.72 -0.12
C SER A 125 0.90 11.71 0.42
N VAL A 126 1.10 11.79 1.73
CA VAL A 126 2.45 11.80 2.31
C VAL A 126 3.18 10.48 2.06
N TRP A 127 2.51 9.33 2.19
CA TRP A 127 3.12 8.03 1.86
C TRP A 127 3.32 7.86 0.35
N GLY A 128 2.44 8.41 -0.48
CA GLY A 128 2.57 8.41 -1.94
C GLY A 128 3.74 9.27 -2.42
N GLU A 129 3.85 10.48 -1.88
CA GLU A 129 4.98 11.38 -2.03
C GLU A 129 6.26 10.70 -1.56
N LEU A 130 6.25 10.04 -0.40
CA LEU A 130 7.41 9.29 0.08
C LEU A 130 7.82 8.16 -0.88
N ALA A 131 6.85 7.45 -1.45
CA ALA A 131 7.13 6.38 -2.40
C ALA A 131 7.80 6.91 -3.69
N VAL A 132 7.62 8.17 -4.05
CA VAL A 132 8.27 8.76 -5.25
C VAL A 132 9.41 9.73 -4.92
N CYS A 133 9.54 10.18 -3.68
CA CYS A 133 10.47 11.24 -3.29
C CYS A 133 11.94 10.94 -3.61
N PRO A 134 12.44 9.68 -3.62
CA PRO A 134 13.81 9.42 -4.08
C PRO A 134 13.98 9.64 -5.59
N ALA A 135 12.93 9.43 -6.39
CA ALA A 135 12.99 9.78 -7.80
C ALA A 135 13.05 11.32 -7.96
N VAL A 136 12.18 12.05 -7.26
CA VAL A 136 12.17 13.52 -7.22
C VAL A 136 13.51 14.09 -6.77
N ALA A 137 14.04 13.60 -5.64
CA ALA A 137 15.28 14.06 -5.04
C ALA A 137 16.49 13.84 -5.95
N GLY A 138 16.48 12.78 -6.77
CA GLY A 138 17.50 12.52 -7.79
C GLY A 138 17.30 13.27 -9.11
N GLY A 139 16.23 14.07 -9.23
CA GLY A 139 15.86 14.76 -10.47
C GLY A 139 15.37 13.82 -11.58
N TYR A 140 14.98 12.60 -11.22
CA TYR A 140 14.43 11.60 -12.12
C TYR A 140 12.93 11.83 -12.29
N GLY A 141 12.35 11.45 -13.42
CA GLY A 141 10.91 11.21 -13.55
C GLY A 141 10.03 12.37 -14.04
N GLY A 142 10.56 13.53 -14.42
CA GLY A 142 9.86 14.51 -15.28
C GLY A 142 8.38 14.80 -14.93
N ARG A 143 7.52 14.88 -15.95
CA ARG A 143 6.05 15.04 -15.80
C ARG A 143 5.36 13.72 -15.49
N GLU A 144 6.03 12.62 -15.78
CA GLU A 144 5.64 11.24 -15.55
C GLU A 144 5.48 10.97 -14.04
N LEU A 145 6.29 11.62 -13.21
CA LEU A 145 6.24 11.55 -11.75
C LEU A 145 4.93 12.07 -11.17
N ASP A 146 4.38 13.14 -11.72
CA ASP A 146 3.09 13.68 -11.27
C ASP A 146 1.98 12.62 -11.47
N HIS A 147 2.06 11.89 -12.57
CA HIS A 147 1.12 10.82 -12.92
C HIS A 147 1.32 9.58 -12.05
N VAL A 148 2.57 9.20 -11.77
CA VAL A 148 2.90 8.10 -10.84
C VAL A 148 2.47 8.45 -9.41
N SER A 149 2.70 9.68 -8.97
CA SER A 149 2.26 10.18 -7.66
C SER A 149 0.74 10.06 -7.57
N THR A 150 0.01 10.59 -8.55
CA THR A 150 -1.46 10.46 -8.61
C THR A 150 -1.91 9.01 -8.45
N VAL A 151 -1.27 8.06 -9.16
CA VAL A 151 -1.61 6.64 -9.02
C VAL A 151 -1.38 6.15 -7.60
N ILE A 152 -0.20 6.41 -7.01
CA ILE A 152 0.15 5.89 -5.68
C ILE A 152 -0.71 6.50 -4.59
N GLU A 153 -0.97 7.82 -4.62
CA GLU A 153 -1.80 8.50 -3.63
C GLU A 153 -3.22 7.91 -3.59
N ASN A 154 -3.81 7.65 -4.76
CA ASN A 154 -5.14 7.06 -4.86
C ASN A 154 -5.14 5.57 -4.48
N VAL A 155 -4.07 4.81 -4.78
CA VAL A 155 -3.90 3.43 -4.31
C VAL A 155 -3.89 3.42 -2.78
N LEU A 156 -3.05 4.25 -2.16
CA LEU A 156 -2.89 4.28 -0.71
C LEU A 156 -4.17 4.75 -0.02
N PHE A 157 -4.87 5.74 -0.59
CA PHE A 157 -6.18 6.15 -0.08
C PHE A 157 -7.17 4.99 -0.04
N VAL A 158 -7.32 4.25 -1.16
CA VAL A 158 -8.27 3.13 -1.24
C VAL A 158 -7.88 2.03 -0.26
N LEU A 159 -6.59 1.70 -0.16
CA LEU A 159 -6.12 0.69 0.77
C LEU A 159 -6.39 1.09 2.24
N THR A 160 -6.12 2.34 2.62
CA THR A 160 -6.43 2.84 3.97
C THR A 160 -7.93 2.85 4.24
N LEU A 161 -8.76 3.24 3.27
CA LEU A 161 -10.21 3.24 3.46
C LEU A 161 -10.77 1.83 3.67
N VAL A 162 -10.23 0.85 2.94
CA VAL A 162 -10.62 -0.56 3.10
C VAL A 162 -10.18 -1.10 4.45
N ASP A 163 -8.94 -0.82 4.87
CA ASP A 163 -8.37 -1.15 6.18
C ASP A 163 -9.26 -0.58 7.31
N ASP A 164 -9.61 0.70 7.24
CA ASP A 164 -10.54 1.37 8.17
C ASP A 164 -11.91 0.66 8.27
N VAL A 165 -12.40 0.04 7.19
CA VAL A 165 -13.65 -0.74 7.20
C VAL A 165 -13.46 -2.07 7.93
N GLU A 166 -12.35 -2.76 7.72
CA GLU A 166 -12.07 -4.02 8.40
C GLU A 166 -11.87 -3.84 9.91
N ASP A 167 -11.29 -2.69 10.28
CA ASP A 167 -10.87 -2.37 11.64
C ASP A 167 -11.90 -1.59 12.46
N ILE A 168 -13.09 -1.27 11.92
CA ILE A 168 -14.18 -0.61 12.68
C ILE A 168 -14.38 -1.22 14.09
N PRO A 169 -14.42 -2.56 14.29
CA PRO A 169 -14.59 -3.12 15.63
C PRO A 169 -13.41 -2.87 16.58
N GLU A 170 -12.20 -2.73 16.07
CA GLU A 170 -10.99 -2.37 16.81
C GLU A 170 -10.96 -0.87 17.11
N ASP A 171 -11.21 -0.06 16.08
CA ASP A 171 -11.20 1.40 16.17
C ASP A 171 -12.25 1.93 17.14
N LEU A 172 -13.44 1.32 17.16
CA LEU A 172 -14.46 1.65 18.15
C LEU A 172 -14.05 1.30 19.59
N ARG A 173 -13.26 0.23 19.80
CA ARG A 173 -12.71 -0.10 21.13
C ARG A 173 -11.63 0.90 21.55
N ASN A 174 -10.85 1.38 20.59
CA ASN A 174 -9.76 2.33 20.81
C ASN A 174 -10.23 3.79 20.82
N GLY A 175 -11.50 4.05 20.48
CA GLY A 175 -12.05 5.41 20.42
C GLY A 175 -11.55 6.21 19.22
N VAL A 176 -11.18 5.54 18.13
CA VAL A 176 -10.71 6.14 16.88
C VAL A 176 -11.91 6.46 15.99
N ALA A 177 -11.98 7.69 15.49
CA ALA A 177 -13.00 8.15 14.54
C ALA A 177 -12.43 8.11 13.12
N ASN A 178 -12.61 6.97 12.46
CA ASN A 178 -12.21 6.73 11.07
C ASN A 178 -13.32 7.10 10.06
N VAL A 179 -13.03 7.04 8.76
CA VAL A 179 -13.96 7.49 7.72
C VAL A 179 -15.29 6.71 7.73
N PRO A 180 -15.31 5.36 7.80
CA PRO A 180 -16.55 4.60 7.89
C PRO A 180 -17.43 4.95 9.11
N VAL A 181 -16.83 5.12 10.30
CA VAL A 181 -17.56 5.46 11.53
C VAL A 181 -18.20 6.84 11.41
N LEU A 182 -17.47 7.82 10.89
CA LEU A 182 -18.00 9.18 10.68
C LEU A 182 -19.05 9.21 9.56
N ALA A 183 -18.99 8.28 8.59
CA ALA A 183 -19.94 8.23 7.48
C ALA A 183 -21.33 7.82 7.92
N ALA A 184 -21.41 7.03 8.99
CA ALA A 184 -22.68 6.63 9.60
C ALA A 184 -23.49 7.80 10.16
N ASP A 185 -22.88 8.97 10.37
CA ASP A 185 -23.53 10.18 10.93
C ASP A 185 -24.33 9.86 12.20
N ALA A 186 -23.80 8.95 13.01
CA ALA A 186 -24.40 8.42 14.22
C ALA A 186 -23.31 8.22 15.28
N ASP A 187 -23.63 8.45 16.55
CA ASP A 187 -22.71 8.18 17.66
C ASP A 187 -22.73 6.67 17.98
N PRO A 188 -21.60 5.95 17.88
CA PRO A 188 -21.55 4.54 18.25
C PRO A 188 -21.99 4.27 19.70
N ALA A 189 -21.85 5.25 20.60
CA ALA A 189 -22.29 5.15 22.00
C ALA A 189 -23.82 5.12 22.18
N ASP A 190 -24.59 5.53 21.16
CA ASP A 190 -26.06 5.47 21.18
C ASP A 190 -26.59 4.04 20.94
N TYR A 191 -25.74 3.12 20.52
CA TYR A 191 -26.09 1.74 20.22
C TYR A 191 -25.87 0.82 21.43
N ALA A 192 -26.68 -0.25 21.53
CA ALA A 192 -26.61 -1.18 22.65
C ALA A 192 -25.32 -2.01 22.69
N SER A 193 -24.63 -2.13 21.55
CA SER A 193 -23.38 -2.87 21.38
C SER A 193 -22.67 -2.45 20.09
N THR A 194 -21.38 -2.78 19.96
CA THR A 194 -20.64 -2.64 18.69
C THR A 194 -21.34 -3.40 17.56
N ALA A 195 -21.84 -4.61 17.81
CA ALA A 195 -22.58 -5.38 16.81
C ALA A 195 -23.82 -4.64 16.29
N ALA A 196 -24.60 -4.02 17.19
CA ALA A 196 -25.78 -3.25 16.81
C ALA A 196 -25.43 -1.99 15.98
N PHE A 197 -24.28 -1.37 16.25
CA PHE A 197 -23.77 -0.28 15.42
C PHE A 197 -23.36 -0.78 14.04
N LEU A 198 -22.60 -1.89 13.97
CA LEU A 198 -22.16 -2.48 12.70
C LEU A 198 -23.33 -2.89 11.82
N ASP A 199 -24.36 -3.52 12.39
CA ASP A 199 -25.59 -3.87 11.67
C ASP A 199 -26.24 -2.62 11.06
N ALA A 200 -26.40 -1.56 11.86
CA ALA A 200 -27.00 -0.32 11.39
C ALA A 200 -26.15 0.38 10.31
N LEU A 201 -24.82 0.36 10.44
CA LEU A 201 -23.89 0.91 9.44
C LEU A 201 -24.01 0.15 8.13
N VAL A 202 -24.01 -1.18 8.18
CA VAL A 202 -24.10 -2.03 6.98
C VAL A 202 -25.46 -1.93 6.29
N GLU A 203 -26.55 -1.75 7.04
CA GLU A 203 -27.90 -1.57 6.50
C GLU A 203 -28.19 -0.14 6.01
N SER A 204 -27.28 0.81 6.25
CA SER A 204 -27.40 2.21 5.84
C SER A 204 -26.97 2.45 4.39
N ASP A 205 -26.91 3.72 3.98
CA ASP A 205 -26.34 4.16 2.70
C ASP A 205 -24.81 4.34 2.75
N VAL A 206 -24.16 4.13 3.90
CA VAL A 206 -22.70 4.23 4.04
C VAL A 206 -21.96 3.31 3.09
N PRO A 207 -22.28 2.01 2.95
CA PRO A 207 -21.59 1.12 2.01
C PRO A 207 -21.60 1.64 0.57
N ASP A 208 -22.73 2.15 0.10
CA ASP A 208 -22.87 2.70 -1.26
C ASP A 208 -22.06 4.00 -1.42
N ARG A 209 -22.00 4.83 -0.38
CA ARG A 209 -21.19 6.06 -0.37
C ARG A 209 -19.69 5.74 -0.40
N LEU A 210 -19.25 4.79 0.42
CA LEU A 210 -17.85 4.32 0.43
C LEU A 210 -17.47 3.70 -0.91
N ALA A 211 -18.36 2.90 -1.51
CA ALA A 211 -18.16 2.38 -2.86
C ALA A 211 -17.97 3.50 -3.86
N GLY A 212 -18.83 4.53 -3.87
CA GLY A 212 -18.69 5.68 -4.75
C GLY A 212 -17.37 6.44 -4.60
N VAL A 213 -16.84 6.55 -3.36
CA VAL A 213 -15.51 7.11 -3.09
C VAL A 213 -14.42 6.23 -3.72
N VAL A 214 -14.41 4.93 -3.41
CA VAL A 214 -13.44 3.98 -3.99
C VAL A 214 -13.47 4.02 -5.51
N GLU A 215 -14.66 4.02 -6.13
CA GLU A 215 -14.81 4.10 -7.59
C GLU A 215 -14.20 5.38 -8.18
N SER A 216 -14.33 6.51 -7.49
CA SER A 216 -13.74 7.79 -7.92
C SER A 216 -12.21 7.72 -7.90
N HIS A 217 -11.62 7.21 -6.81
CA HIS A 217 -10.17 7.05 -6.70
C HIS A 217 -9.64 6.02 -7.70
N GLU A 218 -10.35 4.90 -7.93
CA GLU A 218 -10.02 3.95 -9.00
C GLU A 218 -10.03 4.57 -10.40
N ALA A 219 -10.98 5.47 -10.67
CA ALA A 219 -11.03 6.19 -11.93
C ALA A 219 -9.84 7.15 -12.09
N GLU A 220 -9.44 7.85 -11.03
CA GLU A 220 -8.25 8.71 -11.04
C GLU A 220 -6.95 7.91 -11.15
N MET A 221 -6.83 6.74 -10.51
CA MET A 221 -5.72 5.81 -10.73
C MET A 221 -5.60 5.41 -12.20
N ALA A 222 -6.71 4.97 -12.80
CA ALA A 222 -6.72 4.58 -14.20
C ALA A 222 -6.40 5.74 -15.14
N ALA A 223 -6.89 6.95 -14.83
CA ALA A 223 -6.57 8.15 -15.59
C ALA A 223 -5.09 8.54 -15.45
N GLY A 224 -4.53 8.48 -14.23
CA GLY A 224 -3.11 8.71 -13.95
C GLY A 224 -2.21 7.74 -14.72
N ALA A 225 -2.52 6.44 -14.70
CA ALA A 225 -1.78 5.43 -15.46
C ALA A 225 -1.81 5.69 -16.98
N ARG A 226 -2.97 6.10 -17.54
CA ARG A 226 -3.06 6.50 -18.95
C ARG A 226 -2.24 7.75 -19.26
N ARG A 227 -2.33 8.77 -18.41
CA ARG A 227 -1.54 10.01 -18.56
C ARG A 227 -0.04 9.73 -18.48
N PHE A 228 0.40 8.81 -17.62
CA PHE A 228 1.78 8.33 -17.59
C PHE A 228 2.20 7.72 -18.94
N LEU A 229 1.40 6.81 -19.50
CA LEU A 229 1.69 6.18 -20.79
C LEU A 229 1.65 7.17 -21.97
N GLU A 230 0.82 8.21 -21.89
CA GLU A 230 0.75 9.27 -22.91
C GLU A 230 1.91 10.27 -22.81
N ALA A 231 2.40 10.51 -21.59
CA ALA A 231 3.46 11.49 -21.32
C ALA A 231 4.87 10.90 -21.45
N THR A 232 5.02 9.59 -21.22
CA THR A 232 6.32 8.92 -21.20
C THR A 232 6.95 8.83 -22.58
N ASP A 233 8.22 9.22 -22.68
CA ASP A 233 9.07 9.00 -23.86
C ASP A 233 9.71 7.59 -23.88
N TYR A 234 9.48 6.76 -22.84
CA TYR A 234 10.03 5.41 -22.78
C TYR A 234 9.27 4.43 -23.68
N GLU A 235 10.01 3.63 -24.43
CA GLU A 235 9.46 2.51 -25.18
C GLU A 235 8.81 1.48 -24.23
N PRO A 236 7.67 0.87 -24.60
CA PRO A 236 6.99 -0.13 -23.77
C PRO A 236 7.89 -1.27 -23.28
N ALA A 237 8.86 -1.70 -24.09
CA ALA A 237 9.85 -2.72 -23.72
C ALA A 237 10.76 -2.28 -22.57
N ALA A 238 11.18 -1.01 -22.53
CA ALA A 238 12.00 -0.47 -21.46
C ALA A 238 11.19 -0.42 -20.14
N VAL A 239 9.91 -0.07 -20.21
CA VAL A 239 9.01 -0.07 -19.05
C VAL A 239 8.83 -1.48 -18.48
N LEU A 240 8.61 -2.48 -19.34
CA LEU A 240 8.50 -3.88 -18.94
C LEU A 240 9.80 -4.42 -18.32
N GLU A 241 10.94 -4.09 -18.91
CA GLU A 241 12.25 -4.45 -18.38
C GLU A 241 12.45 -3.84 -16.98
N ALA A 242 12.21 -2.53 -16.85
CA ALA A 242 12.34 -1.83 -15.58
C ALA A 242 11.40 -2.36 -14.49
N LEU A 243 10.17 -2.73 -14.86
CA LEU A 243 9.23 -3.39 -13.96
C LEU A 243 9.76 -4.75 -13.51
N THR A 244 10.26 -5.56 -14.44
CA THR A 244 10.82 -6.89 -14.16
C THR A 244 12.01 -6.79 -13.20
N ARG A 245 12.90 -5.81 -13.40
CA ARG A 245 14.01 -5.52 -12.50
C ARG A 245 13.55 -5.06 -11.13
N GLY A 246 12.55 -4.18 -11.07
CA GLY A 246 11.94 -3.75 -9.81
C GLY A 246 11.35 -4.90 -9.00
N LEU A 247 10.62 -5.81 -9.67
CA LEU A 247 10.06 -7.02 -9.05
C LEU A 247 11.15 -8.00 -8.60
N ALA A 248 12.24 -8.15 -9.37
CA ALA A 248 13.39 -8.94 -8.96
C ALA A 248 14.04 -8.37 -7.70
N TRP A 249 14.33 -7.08 -7.68
CA TRP A 249 14.87 -6.40 -6.49
C TRP A 249 13.96 -6.56 -5.28
N TYR A 250 12.65 -6.35 -5.41
CA TYR A 250 11.70 -6.52 -4.31
C TYR A 250 11.78 -7.94 -3.72
N ARG A 251 11.81 -8.97 -4.58
CA ARG A 251 11.90 -10.37 -4.14
C ARG A 251 13.21 -10.71 -3.45
N GLU A 252 14.31 -10.10 -3.88
CA GLU A 252 15.65 -10.41 -3.37
C GLU A 252 16.01 -9.61 -2.12
N ALA A 253 15.49 -8.38 -2.00
CA ALA A 253 15.92 -7.42 -0.99
C ALA A 253 14.87 -7.15 0.09
N VAL A 254 13.59 -7.36 -0.19
CA VAL A 254 12.49 -6.96 0.70
C VAL A 254 11.62 -8.15 1.10
N CYS A 255 11.16 -8.92 0.12
CA CYS A 255 10.27 -10.04 0.35
C CYS A 255 11.00 -11.21 1.00
N THR A 256 10.48 -11.71 2.12
CA THR A 256 11.00 -12.92 2.78
C THR A 256 10.31 -14.20 2.32
N VAL A 257 9.18 -14.09 1.61
CA VAL A 257 8.42 -15.23 1.12
C VAL A 257 8.96 -15.65 -0.25
N PRO A 258 9.44 -16.89 -0.43
CA PRO A 258 9.87 -17.38 -1.73
C PRO A 258 8.73 -17.40 -2.75
N VAL A 259 9.04 -17.12 -4.02
CA VAL A 259 8.04 -17.14 -5.11
C VAL A 259 7.38 -18.50 -5.22
N GLU A 260 8.10 -19.58 -4.95
CA GLU A 260 7.60 -20.95 -5.04
C GLU A 260 6.50 -21.27 -4.02
N GLU A 261 6.40 -20.49 -2.94
CA GLU A 261 5.34 -20.67 -1.94
C GLU A 261 4.00 -20.10 -2.42
N THR A 262 4.01 -18.96 -3.11
CA THR A 262 2.78 -18.30 -3.60
C THR A 262 2.46 -18.65 -5.06
N VAL A 263 3.48 -18.86 -5.89
CA VAL A 263 3.39 -19.26 -7.30
C VAL A 263 4.25 -20.52 -7.50
N PRO A 264 3.72 -21.71 -7.19
CA PRO A 264 4.48 -22.96 -7.27
C PRO A 264 5.08 -23.21 -8.66
N PRO A 265 6.18 -23.96 -8.78
CA PRO A 265 6.86 -24.20 -10.06
C PRO A 265 5.92 -24.71 -11.18
N ALA A 266 4.94 -25.56 -10.84
CA ALA A 266 3.93 -26.03 -11.78
C ALA A 266 3.03 -24.89 -12.31
N ARG A 267 2.63 -23.94 -11.44
CA ARG A 267 1.88 -22.76 -11.83
C ARG A 267 2.73 -21.81 -12.67
N GLN A 268 4.00 -21.62 -12.34
CA GLN A 268 4.89 -20.80 -13.16
C GLN A 268 5.11 -21.42 -14.55
N ALA A 269 5.23 -22.76 -14.65
CA ALA A 269 5.33 -23.44 -15.93
C ALA A 269 4.06 -23.28 -16.76
N ALA A 270 2.87 -23.43 -16.15
CA ALA A 270 1.59 -23.22 -16.81
C ALA A 270 1.41 -21.77 -17.29
N ILE A 271 1.82 -20.78 -16.49
CA ILE A 271 1.80 -19.35 -16.90
C ILE A 271 2.67 -19.17 -18.15
N ARG A 272 3.90 -19.69 -18.15
CA ARG A 272 4.82 -19.58 -19.30
C ARG A 272 4.24 -20.24 -20.55
N GLU A 273 3.68 -21.44 -20.41
CA GLU A 273 3.05 -22.17 -21.51
C GLU A 273 1.88 -21.38 -22.10
N ARG A 274 0.97 -20.90 -21.26
CA ARG A 274 -0.22 -20.14 -21.71
C ARG A 274 0.13 -18.77 -22.29
N LEU A 275 1.16 -18.09 -21.79
CA LEU A 275 1.65 -16.85 -22.39
C LEU A 275 2.27 -17.08 -23.78
N ALA A 276 2.87 -18.25 -24.01
CA ALA A 276 3.40 -18.69 -25.30
C ALA A 276 2.34 -19.33 -26.21
N GLY A 277 1.12 -19.49 -25.69
CA GLY A 277 -0.04 -20.04 -26.37
C GLY A 277 -0.67 -19.07 -27.37
N ASP A 278 -1.94 -19.33 -27.70
CA ASP A 278 -2.68 -18.42 -28.57
C ASP A 278 -3.15 -17.14 -27.83
N GLU A 279 -3.73 -16.20 -28.59
CA GLU A 279 -4.23 -14.92 -28.08
C GLU A 279 -5.22 -15.11 -26.92
N THR A 280 -6.09 -16.14 -27.01
CA THR A 280 -7.09 -16.44 -25.99
C THR A 280 -6.46 -16.96 -24.70
N GLU A 281 -5.46 -17.85 -24.81
CA GLU A 281 -4.75 -18.37 -23.64
C GLU A 281 -3.97 -17.27 -22.91
N ARG A 282 -3.32 -16.39 -23.68
CA ARG A 282 -2.58 -15.23 -23.16
C ARG A 282 -3.51 -14.24 -22.47
N GLU A 283 -4.63 -13.90 -23.10
CA GLU A 283 -5.67 -13.06 -22.51
C GLU A 283 -6.21 -13.63 -21.21
N ALA A 284 -6.46 -14.94 -21.19
CA ALA A 284 -6.97 -15.61 -20.00
C ALA A 284 -5.98 -15.52 -18.81
N VAL A 285 -4.67 -15.63 -19.05
CA VAL A 285 -3.67 -15.44 -17.98
C VAL A 285 -3.66 -14.01 -17.47
N LEU A 286 -3.73 -13.02 -18.36
CA LEU A 286 -3.75 -11.61 -17.97
C LEU A 286 -5.05 -11.29 -17.21
N ALA A 287 -6.19 -11.81 -17.66
CA ALA A 287 -7.45 -11.66 -16.96
C ALA A 287 -7.43 -12.28 -15.55
N GLU A 288 -6.83 -13.47 -15.39
CA GLU A 288 -6.61 -14.08 -14.08
C GLU A 288 -5.72 -13.23 -13.18
N LEU A 289 -4.65 -12.64 -13.72
CA LEU A 289 -3.78 -11.75 -12.97
C LEU A 289 -4.53 -10.49 -12.49
N LEU A 290 -5.28 -9.84 -13.39
CA LEU A 290 -6.04 -8.64 -13.06
C LEU A 290 -7.19 -8.92 -12.09
N ALA A 291 -7.76 -10.12 -12.11
CA ALA A 291 -8.79 -10.52 -11.15
C ALA A 291 -8.22 -10.82 -9.76
N ALA A 292 -6.95 -11.25 -9.68
CA ALA A 292 -6.26 -11.49 -8.42
C ALA A 292 -5.64 -10.21 -7.82
N PHE A 293 -5.62 -9.10 -8.56
CA PHE A 293 -5.06 -7.85 -8.07
C PHE A 293 -6.06 -7.19 -7.10
N PRO A 294 -5.62 -6.65 -5.95
CA PRO A 294 -6.49 -6.09 -4.90
C PRO A 294 -7.28 -4.84 -5.34
N LEU A 295 -6.97 -4.28 -6.51
CA LEU A 295 -7.61 -3.07 -7.04
C LEU A 295 -8.21 -3.35 -8.41
N ARG A 296 -9.40 -2.79 -8.69
CA ARG A 296 -10.09 -3.02 -9.96
C ARG A 296 -9.35 -2.32 -11.10
N VAL A 297 -8.73 -3.10 -11.97
CA VAL A 297 -8.18 -2.57 -13.23
C VAL A 297 -9.29 -2.46 -14.29
N ARG A 298 -9.83 -1.24 -14.47
CA ARG A 298 -10.92 -0.95 -15.43
C ARG A 298 -10.45 -0.81 -16.89
N ALA A 299 -9.16 -0.60 -17.14
CA ALA A 299 -8.59 -0.45 -18.48
C ALA A 299 -7.89 -1.73 -18.96
N ARG A 300 -8.66 -2.82 -19.12
CA ARG A 300 -8.11 -4.15 -19.44
C ARG A 300 -7.61 -4.25 -20.88
N ASP A 301 -8.39 -3.74 -21.83
CA ASP A 301 -8.11 -3.91 -23.26
C ASP A 301 -6.77 -3.32 -23.70
N PRO A 302 -6.39 -2.08 -23.31
CA PRO A 302 -5.07 -1.53 -23.67
C PRO A 302 -3.90 -2.31 -23.06
N LEU A 303 -4.08 -2.89 -21.87
CA LEU A 303 -3.06 -3.70 -21.21
C LEU A 303 -2.88 -5.05 -21.92
N VAL A 304 -3.99 -5.66 -22.34
CA VAL A 304 -4.00 -6.88 -23.15
C VAL A 304 -3.35 -6.64 -24.51
N GLU A 305 -3.73 -5.56 -25.21
CA GLU A 305 -3.13 -5.16 -26.49
C GLU A 305 -1.63 -4.92 -26.38
N ALA A 306 -1.20 -4.18 -25.35
CA ALA A 306 0.22 -3.95 -25.10
C ALA A 306 0.94 -5.26 -24.78
N ALA A 307 0.35 -6.13 -23.97
CA ALA A 307 0.93 -7.42 -23.64
C ALA A 307 1.14 -8.28 -24.89
N HIS A 308 0.20 -8.33 -25.84
CA HIS A 308 0.33 -9.09 -27.09
C HIS A 308 1.53 -8.66 -27.95
N SER A 309 2.02 -7.43 -27.79
CA SER A 309 3.18 -6.92 -28.55
C SER A 309 4.53 -7.49 -28.11
N PHE A 310 4.58 -8.24 -27.00
CA PHE A 310 5.83 -8.78 -26.43
C PHE A 310 6.01 -10.29 -26.67
N PRO A 311 7.25 -10.80 -26.69
CA PRO A 311 7.51 -12.23 -26.56
C PRO A 311 7.06 -12.76 -25.19
N ALA A 312 6.65 -14.03 -25.13
CA ALA A 312 6.14 -14.65 -23.91
C ALA A 312 7.22 -14.77 -22.83
N GLU A 313 8.45 -15.04 -23.23
CA GLU A 313 9.63 -15.13 -22.39
C GLU A 313 9.96 -13.81 -21.67
N ASP A 314 9.63 -12.67 -22.30
CA ASP A 314 9.88 -11.34 -21.74
C ASP A 314 8.75 -10.94 -20.75
N LEU A 315 7.50 -11.34 -21.03
CA LEU A 315 6.38 -11.09 -20.12
C LEU A 315 6.38 -11.99 -18.88
N ALA A 316 6.76 -13.26 -19.03
CA ALA A 316 6.56 -14.26 -18.00
C ALA A 316 7.19 -13.89 -16.64
N PRO A 317 8.41 -13.34 -16.54
CA PRO A 317 8.98 -12.91 -15.27
C PRO A 317 8.14 -11.84 -14.57
N ALA A 318 7.62 -10.85 -15.30
CA ALA A 318 6.77 -9.80 -14.76
C ALA A 318 5.43 -10.37 -14.29
N VAL A 319 4.76 -11.18 -15.12
CA VAL A 319 3.47 -11.80 -14.78
C VAL A 319 3.59 -12.70 -13.54
N VAL A 320 4.63 -13.54 -13.47
CA VAL A 320 4.88 -14.38 -12.27
C VAL A 320 5.18 -13.52 -11.04
N GLY A 321 5.98 -12.46 -11.19
CA GLY A 321 6.27 -11.52 -10.12
C GLY A 321 5.02 -10.81 -9.60
N LEU A 322 4.12 -10.40 -10.50
CA LEU A 322 2.86 -9.76 -10.14
C LEU A 322 1.88 -10.73 -9.47
N PHE A 323 1.78 -11.99 -9.91
CA PHE A 323 1.01 -13.01 -9.18
C PHE A 323 1.55 -13.25 -7.77
N HIS A 324 2.88 -13.26 -7.61
CA HIS A 324 3.50 -13.40 -6.29
C HIS A 324 3.16 -12.23 -5.38
N VAL A 325 3.32 -10.99 -5.87
CA VAL A 325 2.94 -9.78 -5.11
C VAL A 325 1.44 -9.81 -4.79
N SER A 326 0.59 -10.15 -5.77
CA SER A 326 -0.86 -10.20 -5.56
C SER A 326 -1.25 -11.20 -4.48
N ALA A 327 -0.63 -12.38 -4.44
CA ALA A 327 -0.89 -13.39 -3.41
C ALA A 327 -0.45 -12.94 -2.00
N LEU A 328 0.66 -12.18 -1.89
CA LEU A 328 1.10 -11.66 -0.60
C LEU A 328 0.22 -10.52 -0.11
N VAL A 329 -0.20 -9.66 -1.03
CA VAL A 329 -1.15 -8.59 -0.72
C VAL A 329 -2.51 -9.20 -0.38
N ASP A 330 -2.95 -10.25 -1.07
CA ASP A 330 -4.16 -11.00 -0.73
C ASP A 330 -4.09 -11.73 0.63
N GLU A 331 -2.92 -11.95 1.23
CA GLU A 331 -2.79 -12.53 2.58
C GLU A 331 -2.64 -11.47 3.69
N VAL A 332 -2.27 -10.24 3.34
CA VAL A 332 -1.96 -9.13 4.29
C VAL A 332 -2.96 -7.97 4.19
N MET A 333 -3.54 -7.75 3.02
CA MET A 333 -4.51 -6.72 2.64
C MET A 333 -5.75 -7.39 2.02
N THR A 334 -6.20 -8.49 2.64
CA THR A 334 -7.04 -9.62 2.14
C THR A 334 -8.37 -9.28 1.45
N THR A 335 -8.67 -8.02 1.23
CA THR A 335 -10.05 -7.60 1.25
C THR A 335 -10.24 -6.42 0.32
N ASP A 336 -11.08 -6.56 -0.70
CA ASP A 336 -11.64 -5.39 -1.36
C ASP A 336 -12.79 -4.82 -0.51
N LEU A 337 -13.31 -3.64 -0.85
CA LEU A 337 -14.39 -3.05 -0.05
C LEU A 337 -15.60 -3.99 0.12
N ASP A 338 -15.92 -4.79 -0.90
CA ASP A 338 -17.07 -5.71 -0.86
C ASP A 338 -16.84 -6.84 0.15
N ALA A 339 -15.64 -7.44 0.15
CA ALA A 339 -15.24 -8.46 1.10
C ALA A 339 -15.11 -7.89 2.53
N ALA A 340 -14.73 -6.61 2.69
CA ALA A 340 -14.57 -5.97 4.01
C ALA A 340 -15.94 -5.77 4.65
N LEU A 341 -16.89 -5.29 3.85
CA LEU A 341 -18.29 -5.17 4.23
C LEU A 341 -18.93 -6.54 4.50
N GLU A 342 -18.57 -7.59 3.76
CA GLU A 342 -19.03 -8.97 4.04
C GLU A 342 -18.46 -9.50 5.37
N GLY A 343 -17.16 -9.29 5.63
CA GLY A 343 -16.54 -9.62 6.91
C GLY A 343 -17.20 -8.91 8.09
N LEU A 344 -17.55 -7.62 7.94
CA LEU A 344 -18.32 -6.89 8.94
C LEU A 344 -19.70 -7.50 9.18
N ARG A 345 -20.43 -7.90 8.12
CA ARG A 345 -21.73 -8.59 8.22
C ARG A 345 -21.64 -9.88 9.01
N GLU A 346 -20.63 -10.69 8.73
CA GLU A 346 -20.40 -11.97 9.42
C GLU A 346 -20.06 -11.76 10.90
N ARG A 347 -19.24 -10.75 11.22
CA ARG A 347 -18.89 -10.41 12.61
C ARG A 347 -20.10 -9.86 13.38
N ALA A 348 -20.92 -9.03 12.75
CA ALA A 348 -22.13 -8.50 13.38
C ALA A 348 -23.13 -9.62 13.72
N THR A 349 -23.25 -10.63 12.85
CA THR A 349 -24.13 -11.80 13.07
C THR A 349 -23.60 -12.85 14.05
N THR A 350 -22.31 -12.86 14.36
CA THR A 350 -21.68 -13.83 15.28
C THR A 350 -21.38 -13.28 16.68
N ALA A 351 -21.62 -11.98 16.91
CA ALA A 351 -21.41 -11.30 18.18
C ALA A 351 -22.62 -11.36 19.15
N ASP A 352 -23.69 -12.06 18.78
CA ASP A 352 -24.86 -12.40 19.62
C ASP A 352 -24.69 -13.72 20.40
#